data_AF-A0A3N0UZ21-F1
#
_entry.id   AF-A0A3N0UZ21-F1
#
_cell.length_a   1.000
_cell.length_b   1.000
_cell.length_c   1.000
_cell.angle_alpha   90.00
_cell.angle_beta   90.00
_cell.angle_gamma   90.00
#
_symmetry.space_group_name_H-M   'P 1'
#
loop_
_entity.id
_entity.type
_entity.pdbx_description
1 polymer ?
#
loop_
_entity_poly.entity_id
_entity_poly.type
_entity_poly.pdbx_seq_one_letter_code
_entity_poly.pdbx_strand_id
1 'polypeptide(L)'
;MSLLTHITQAQIDASQTELDGKILTRPALLVTDGIALVYAVDVDIGESGRVLKNVPLARANRDLLYAEAGNACRLRRSANGKFEVVGFSKELPGRYDRFAVDLGTFAIGPTQSFGLDARPLSYGELADRPGGYGVVPYGATGLFRGGILLEVKFG
;
A
#
# COMPACT_ATOMS: atom_id res chain seq x y z
N MET A 1 -13.26 -25.84 -14.33
CA MET A 1 -12.12 -26.09 -13.43
C MET A 1 -11.49 -24.83 -12.86
N SER A 2 -11.50 -23.66 -13.53
CA SER A 2 -10.91 -22.42 -13.00
C SER A 2 -11.56 -21.92 -11.70
N LEU A 3 -12.88 -22.06 -11.56
CA LEU A 3 -13.63 -21.52 -10.41
C LEU A 3 -13.23 -22.16 -9.08
N LEU A 4 -12.97 -23.47 -9.06
CA LEU A 4 -12.45 -24.19 -7.90
C LEU A 4 -11.01 -23.76 -7.57
N THR A 5 -10.16 -23.60 -8.58
CA THR A 5 -8.77 -23.12 -8.41
C THR A 5 -8.71 -21.71 -7.82
N HIS A 6 -9.59 -20.81 -8.25
CA HIS A 6 -9.68 -19.46 -7.69
C HIS A 6 -10.19 -19.45 -6.25
N ILE A 7 -11.17 -20.31 -5.91
CA ILE A 7 -11.65 -20.45 -4.53
C ILE A 7 -10.56 -21.02 -3.63
N THR A 8 -9.82 -22.04 -4.06
CA THR A 8 -8.74 -22.62 -3.26
C THR A 8 -7.59 -21.63 -3.06
N GLN A 9 -7.21 -20.88 -4.09
CA GLN A 9 -6.16 -19.86 -3.97
C GLN A 9 -6.59 -18.75 -3.01
N ALA A 10 -7.82 -18.24 -3.14
CA ALA A 10 -8.35 -17.23 -2.22
C ALA A 10 -8.43 -17.73 -0.77
N GLN A 11 -8.74 -19.01 -0.55
CA GLN A 11 -8.73 -19.62 0.79
C GLN A 11 -7.31 -19.78 1.35
N ILE A 12 -6.33 -20.11 0.50
CA ILE A 12 -4.92 -20.21 0.88
C ILE A 12 -4.37 -18.83 1.25
N ASP A 13 -4.62 -17.81 0.43
CA ASP A 13 -4.20 -16.43 0.68
C ASP A 13 -4.90 -15.86 1.93
N ALA A 14 -6.19 -16.16 2.12
CA ALA A 14 -6.91 -15.80 3.34
C ALA A 14 -6.39 -16.51 4.60
N SER A 15 -5.76 -17.68 4.43
CA SER A 15 -5.16 -18.48 5.52
C SER A 15 -3.71 -18.11 5.81
N GLN A 16 -3.10 -17.20 5.03
CA GLN A 16 -1.74 -16.75 5.30
C GLN A 16 -1.69 -15.96 6.61
N THR A 17 -0.83 -16.44 7.51
CA THR A 17 -0.57 -15.80 8.81
C THR A 17 0.38 -14.62 8.68
N GLU A 18 1.19 -14.59 7.63
CA GLU A 18 2.12 -13.50 7.33
C GLU A 18 2.11 -13.19 5.83
N LEU A 19 2.27 -11.92 5.51
CA LEU A 19 2.37 -11.43 4.13
C LEU A 19 3.31 -10.24 4.04
N ASP A 20 3.83 -10.01 2.85
CA ASP A 20 4.60 -8.81 2.53
C ASP A 20 3.69 -7.71 1.99
N GLY A 21 4.02 -6.47 2.35
CA GLY A 21 3.28 -5.29 1.97
C GLY A 21 4.20 -4.10 1.78
N LYS A 22 3.62 -2.99 1.34
CA LYS A 22 4.32 -1.71 1.17
C LYS A 22 3.62 -0.62 1.97
N ILE A 23 4.40 0.11 2.76
CA ILE A 23 3.92 1.24 3.56
C ILE A 23 3.58 2.39 2.62
N LEU A 24 2.38 2.95 2.75
CA LEU A 24 1.89 4.04 1.90
C LEU A 24 1.86 5.40 2.61
N THR A 25 1.84 5.40 3.93
CA THR A 25 1.81 6.60 4.77
C THR A 25 2.89 6.53 5.82
N ARG A 26 3.40 7.69 6.24
CA ARG A 26 4.25 7.76 7.43
C ARG A 26 3.45 7.30 8.65
N PRO A 27 4.09 6.69 9.67
CA PRO A 27 3.46 6.40 10.95
C PRO A 27 2.84 7.67 11.54
N ALA A 28 1.52 7.73 11.52
CA ALA A 28 0.77 8.81 12.15
C ALA A 28 0.18 8.31 13.46
N LEU A 29 0.09 9.20 14.46
CA LEU A 29 -0.67 8.95 15.67
C LEU A 29 -2.15 8.90 15.28
N LEU A 30 -2.77 7.72 15.18
CA LEU A 30 -4.20 7.48 15.46
C LEU A 30 -4.64 6.05 15.07
N VAL A 31 -4.41 5.07 15.94
CA VAL A 31 -5.40 4.02 16.21
C VAL A 31 -5.45 3.82 17.71
N THR A 32 -6.65 3.92 18.29
CA THR A 32 -6.88 3.48 19.68
C THR A 32 -7.51 2.10 19.64
N ASP A 33 -6.96 1.17 20.41
CA ASP A 33 -7.61 -0.10 20.73
C ASP A 33 -8.59 0.05 21.92
N GLY A 34 -8.85 1.30 22.35
CA GLY A 34 -9.65 1.64 23.54
C GLY A 34 -8.84 1.62 24.84
N ILE A 35 -7.57 1.17 24.81
CA ILE A 35 -6.70 1.03 25.99
C ILE A 35 -5.44 1.90 25.83
N ALA A 36 -4.87 1.98 24.63
CA ALA A 36 -3.72 2.81 24.34
C ALA A 36 -3.73 3.31 22.89
N LEU A 37 -3.01 4.43 22.67
CA LEU A 37 -2.72 4.94 21.34
C LEU A 37 -1.58 4.14 20.72
N VAL A 38 -1.79 3.64 19.50
CA VAL A 38 -0.81 2.89 18.72
C VAL A 38 -0.59 3.62 17.40
N TYR A 39 0.66 3.67 16.94
CA TYR A 39 0.99 4.17 15.61
C TYR A 39 0.46 3.23 14.54
N ALA A 40 -0.03 3.79 13.45
CA ALA A 40 -0.56 3.02 12.34
C ALA A 40 -0.13 3.59 10.99
N VAL A 41 -0.16 2.71 9.99
CA VAL A 41 0.16 3.04 8.60
C VAL A 41 -0.86 2.41 7.65
N ASP A 42 -1.08 3.04 6.51
CA ASP A 42 -1.76 2.42 5.37
C ASP A 42 -0.77 1.49 4.66
N VAL A 43 -1.21 0.29 4.27
CA VAL A 43 -0.37 -0.72 3.64
C VAL A 43 -1.02 -1.26 2.36
N ASP A 44 -0.27 -1.28 1.27
CA ASP A 44 -0.63 -2.01 0.05
C ASP A 44 -0.14 -3.45 0.15
N ILE A 45 -1.01 -4.41 -0.18
CA ILE A 45 -0.72 -5.84 -0.14
C ILE A 45 -0.57 -6.45 -1.54
N GLY A 46 -0.58 -5.64 -2.60
CA GLY A 46 -0.38 -6.09 -3.98
C GLY A 46 -1.61 -6.76 -4.63
N GLU A 47 -2.69 -6.97 -3.89
CA GLU A 47 -3.96 -7.46 -4.41
C GLU A 47 -4.75 -6.35 -5.12
N SER A 48 -4.45 -6.09 -6.40
CA SER A 48 -5.26 -5.20 -7.27
C SER A 48 -5.57 -3.81 -6.68
N GLY A 49 -4.61 -3.21 -5.96
CA GLY A 49 -4.76 -1.89 -5.35
C GLY A 49 -5.59 -1.87 -4.05
N ARG A 50 -5.77 -3.04 -3.42
CA ARG A 50 -6.38 -3.14 -2.08
C ARG A 50 -5.42 -2.60 -1.03
N VAL A 51 -5.81 -1.47 -0.44
CA VAL A 51 -5.06 -0.83 0.65
C VAL A 51 -5.71 -1.19 1.99
N LEU A 52 -4.93 -1.78 2.87
CA LEU A 52 -5.29 -1.91 4.28
C LEU A 52 -5.10 -0.55 4.95
N LYS A 53 -6.17 -0.03 5.54
CA LYS A 53 -6.17 1.27 6.22
C LYS A 53 -5.92 1.10 7.71
N ASN A 54 -5.16 2.03 8.30
CA ASN A 54 -4.94 2.11 9.74
C ASN A 54 -4.40 0.79 10.35
N VAL A 55 -3.39 0.19 9.70
CA VAL A 55 -2.75 -1.04 10.19
C VAL A 55 -1.82 -0.69 11.34
N PRO A 56 -2.02 -1.23 12.56
CA PRO A 56 -1.20 -0.88 13.71
C PRO A 56 0.22 -1.44 13.58
N LEU A 57 1.19 -0.68 14.06
CA LEU A 57 2.57 -1.14 14.25
C LEU A 57 2.67 -2.00 15.51
N ALA A 58 3.37 -3.13 15.42
CA ALA A 58 3.59 -3.99 16.57
C ALA A 58 4.41 -3.27 17.66
N ARG A 59 3.93 -3.32 18.92
CA ARG A 59 4.44 -2.51 20.05
C ARG A 59 5.93 -2.69 20.35
N ALA A 60 6.52 -3.84 20.00
CA ALA A 60 7.92 -4.13 20.26
C ALA A 60 8.88 -3.58 19.19
N ASN A 61 8.37 -2.97 18.11
CA ASN A 61 9.19 -2.67 16.94
C ASN A 61 9.35 -1.17 16.70
N ARG A 62 10.34 -0.58 17.35
CA ARG A 62 10.63 0.86 17.33
C ARG A 62 11.17 1.33 15.98
N ASP A 63 11.80 0.46 15.21
CA ASP A 63 12.35 0.81 13.89
C ASP A 63 11.25 1.22 12.90
N LEU A 64 10.06 0.66 13.06
CA LEU A 64 8.90 0.99 12.24
C LEU A 64 8.35 2.40 12.49
N LEU A 65 8.68 3.03 13.61
CA LEU A 65 8.25 4.40 13.92
C LEU A 65 8.82 5.43 12.92
N TYR A 66 9.97 5.11 12.32
CA TYR A 66 10.64 5.94 11.34
C TYR A 66 10.49 5.42 9.91
N ALA A 67 9.56 4.48 9.69
CA ALA A 67 9.30 3.96 8.37
C ALA A 67 8.80 5.06 7.42
N GLU A 68 9.42 5.15 6.24
CA GLU A 68 8.97 6.04 5.19
C GLU A 68 7.98 5.35 4.26
N ALA A 69 7.14 6.15 3.61
CA ALA A 69 6.26 5.66 2.56
C ALA A 69 7.10 5.14 1.38
N GLY A 70 6.74 3.96 0.89
CA GLY A 70 7.49 3.23 -0.14
C GLY A 70 8.24 2.02 0.41
N ASN A 71 8.50 1.95 1.72
CA ASN A 71 9.26 0.85 2.32
C ASN A 71 8.45 -0.46 2.34
N ALA A 72 9.17 -1.58 2.10
CA ALA A 72 8.63 -2.92 2.24
C ALA A 72 8.43 -3.27 3.72
N CYS A 73 7.27 -3.83 4.06
CA CYS A 73 6.92 -4.23 5.41
C CYS A 73 6.36 -5.65 5.46
N ARG A 74 6.59 -6.33 6.57
CA ARG A 74 6.00 -7.63 6.86
C ARG A 74 4.79 -7.44 7.75
N LEU A 75 3.67 -7.99 7.34
CA LEU A 75 2.43 -8.04 8.09
C LEU A 75 2.29 -9.41 8.73
N ARG A 76 1.71 -9.44 9.93
CA ARG A 76 1.30 -10.66 10.61
C ARG A 76 -0.16 -10.54 11.02
N ARG A 77 -0.91 -11.62 10.86
CA ARG A 77 -2.29 -11.73 11.34
C ARG A 77 -2.28 -12.01 12.84
N SER A 78 -2.93 -11.16 13.60
CA SER A 78 -3.14 -11.34 15.04
C SER A 78 -4.28 -12.34 15.30
N ALA A 79 -4.41 -12.78 16.56
CA ALA A 79 -5.44 -13.74 17.00
C ALA A 79 -6.88 -13.24 16.76
N ASN A 80 -7.06 -11.92 16.63
CA ASN A 80 -8.34 -11.29 16.27
C ASN A 80 -8.61 -11.25 14.75
N GLY A 81 -7.73 -11.86 13.93
CA GLY A 81 -7.85 -11.90 12.48
C GLY A 81 -7.47 -10.60 11.76
N LYS A 82 -7.04 -9.55 12.48
CA LYS A 82 -6.53 -8.30 11.90
C LYS A 82 -5.04 -8.38 11.66
N PHE A 83 -4.54 -7.64 10.68
CA PHE A 83 -3.11 -7.54 10.42
C PHE A 83 -2.46 -6.46 11.29
N GLU A 84 -1.22 -6.69 11.67
CA GLU A 84 -0.31 -5.74 12.30
C GLU A 84 1.02 -5.75 11.55
N VAL A 85 1.70 -4.59 11.50
CA VAL A 85 3.03 -4.49 10.90
C VAL A 85 4.07 -4.95 11.92
N VAL A 86 4.77 -6.04 11.62
CA VAL A 86 5.71 -6.67 12.55
C VAL A 86 7.17 -6.40 12.24
N GLY A 87 7.50 -5.84 11.08
CA GLY A 87 8.87 -5.46 10.73
C GLY A 87 9.00 -4.99 9.28
N PHE A 88 10.22 -4.66 8.88
CA PHE A 88 10.54 -4.43 7.47
C PHE A 88 10.67 -5.76 6.74
N SER A 89 10.23 -5.79 5.48
CA SER A 89 10.47 -6.92 4.59
C SER A 89 11.65 -6.63 3.66
N LYS A 90 12.25 -7.70 3.13
CA LYS A 90 13.25 -7.61 2.08
C LYS A 90 12.62 -7.63 0.69
N GLU A 91 11.31 -7.90 0.60
CA GLU A 91 10.58 -8.06 -0.64
C GLU A 91 9.39 -7.09 -0.67
N LEU A 92 9.21 -6.45 -1.82
CA LEU A 92 8.02 -5.64 -2.08
C LEU A 92 6.87 -6.55 -2.51
N PRO A 93 5.61 -6.18 -2.19
CA PRO A 93 4.46 -6.89 -2.73
C PRO A 93 4.51 -6.86 -4.26
N GLY A 94 4.14 -7.97 -4.89
CA GLY A 94 4.25 -8.14 -6.34
C GLY A 94 3.57 -7.00 -7.11
N ARG A 95 4.30 -6.41 -8.06
CA ARG A 95 3.76 -5.41 -9.00
C ARG A 95 3.22 -6.13 -10.23
N TYR A 96 1.93 -5.95 -10.51
CA TYR A 96 1.28 -6.53 -11.68
C TYR A 96 1.00 -5.43 -12.72
N ASP A 97 1.55 -5.63 -13.92
CA ASP A 97 1.17 -4.90 -15.12
C ASP A 97 0.30 -5.81 -16.00
N ARG A 98 -0.83 -5.31 -16.48
CA ARG A 98 -1.74 -6.03 -17.37
C ARG A 98 -1.64 -5.45 -18.78
N PHE A 99 -1.63 -6.33 -19.76
CA PHE A 99 -1.75 -6.00 -21.17
C PHE A 99 -3.05 -6.59 -21.69
N ALA A 100 -3.91 -5.77 -22.28
CA ALA A 100 -5.08 -6.28 -23.00
C ALA A 100 -4.60 -6.87 -24.33
N VAL A 101 -5.07 -8.07 -24.68
CA VAL A 101 -4.82 -8.66 -26.00
C VAL A 101 -6.16 -8.78 -26.71
N ASP A 102 -6.28 -8.11 -27.85
CA ASP A 102 -7.43 -8.30 -28.72
C ASP A 102 -7.22 -9.57 -29.56
N LEU A 103 -8.08 -10.56 -29.38
CA LEU A 103 -8.00 -11.86 -30.06
C LEU A 103 -8.51 -11.81 -31.51
N GLY A 104 -9.22 -10.75 -31.92
CA GLY A 104 -9.68 -10.57 -33.29
C GLY A 104 -8.62 -9.95 -34.19
N THR A 105 -7.87 -8.97 -33.67
CA THR A 105 -6.83 -8.25 -34.42
C THR A 105 -5.40 -8.68 -34.04
N PHE A 106 -5.25 -9.54 -33.01
CA PHE A 106 -3.98 -9.89 -32.37
C PHE A 106 -3.17 -8.67 -31.89
N ALA A 107 -3.84 -7.53 -31.69
CA ALA A 107 -3.21 -6.32 -31.22
C ALA A 107 -3.05 -6.33 -29.69
N ILE A 108 -1.92 -5.78 -29.24
CA ILE A 108 -1.64 -5.54 -27.81
C ILE A 108 -2.13 -4.13 -27.47
N GLY A 109 -3.08 -4.06 -26.54
CA GLY A 109 -3.61 -2.81 -26.00
C GLY A 109 -2.66 -2.12 -25.01
N PRO A 110 -3.05 -0.94 -24.51
CA PRO A 110 -2.20 -0.16 -23.61
C PRO A 110 -1.91 -0.91 -22.30
N THR A 111 -0.70 -0.70 -21.78
CA THR A 111 -0.27 -1.26 -20.49
C THR A 111 -1.01 -0.60 -19.34
N GLN A 112 -1.57 -1.40 -18.44
CA GLN A 112 -2.19 -0.93 -17.21
C GLN A 112 -1.39 -1.39 -16.00
N SER A 113 -0.78 -0.46 -15.27
CA SER A 113 -0.13 -0.75 -14.00
C SER A 113 -1.15 -0.81 -12.86
N PHE A 114 -1.10 -1.89 -12.07
CA PHE A 114 -1.93 -2.05 -10.87
C PHE A 114 -1.16 -1.77 -9.58
N GLY A 115 0.17 -1.76 -9.63
CA GLY A 115 1.01 -1.39 -8.49
C GLY A 115 0.79 0.06 -8.08
N LEU A 116 0.65 0.28 -6.77
CA LEU A 116 0.66 1.61 -6.18
C LEU A 116 2.09 2.00 -5.84
N ASP A 117 2.53 3.21 -6.12
CA ASP A 117 3.83 3.73 -5.68
C ASP A 117 3.61 4.91 -4.74
N ALA A 118 4.26 4.90 -3.57
CA ALA A 118 4.15 5.95 -2.58
C ALA A 118 5.50 6.65 -2.42
N ARG A 119 5.54 7.97 -2.62
CA ARG A 119 6.75 8.78 -2.49
C ARG A 119 6.44 10.24 -2.16
N PRO A 120 7.39 11.01 -1.61
CA PRO A 120 7.24 12.45 -1.49
C PRO A 120 6.94 13.13 -2.84
N LEU A 121 6.08 14.15 -2.80
CA LEU A 121 5.82 15.00 -3.96
C LEU A 121 7.04 15.87 -4.27
N SER A 122 7.34 16.02 -5.56
CA SER A 122 8.37 16.95 -6.04
C SER A 122 7.87 18.40 -6.05
N TYR A 123 8.78 19.36 -6.14
CA TYR A 123 8.43 20.78 -6.21
C TYR A 123 7.56 21.13 -7.43
N GLY A 124 7.76 20.45 -8.57
CA GLY A 124 6.90 20.64 -9.75
C GLY A 124 5.48 20.15 -9.49
N GLU A 125 5.34 18.93 -8.96
CA GLU A 125 4.03 18.35 -8.61
C GLU A 125 3.27 19.17 -7.55
N LEU A 126 3.99 19.87 -6.67
CA LEU A 126 3.41 20.80 -5.71
C LEU A 126 2.98 22.13 -6.35
N ALA A 127 3.70 22.62 -7.36
CA ALA A 127 3.35 23.84 -8.08
C ALA A 127 2.10 23.66 -8.94
N ASP A 128 1.98 22.50 -9.58
CA ASP A 128 0.87 22.17 -10.50
C ASP A 128 -0.44 21.84 -9.76
N ARG A 129 -0.40 21.76 -8.42
CA ARG A 129 -1.61 21.55 -7.62
C ARG A 129 -2.53 22.78 -7.72
N PRO A 130 -3.86 22.57 -7.73
CA PRO A 130 -4.80 23.68 -7.64
C PRO A 130 -4.54 24.53 -6.38
N GLY A 131 -4.22 25.80 -6.58
CA GLY A 131 -3.84 26.75 -5.52
C GLY A 131 -2.33 26.85 -5.25
N GLY A 132 -1.50 26.08 -5.94
CA GLY A 132 -0.04 26.19 -5.94
C GLY A 132 0.61 25.86 -4.60
N TYR A 133 1.78 26.45 -4.37
CA TYR A 133 2.55 26.25 -3.13
C TYR A 133 1.78 26.73 -1.90
N GLY A 134 1.88 25.96 -0.81
CA GLY A 134 1.27 26.29 0.48
C GLY A 134 -0.10 25.65 0.74
N VAL A 135 -0.76 25.11 -0.30
CA VAL A 135 -2.01 24.34 -0.12
C VAL A 135 -1.73 22.93 0.41
N VAL A 136 -0.68 22.29 -0.11
CA VAL A 136 -0.21 20.98 0.35
C VAL A 136 1.07 21.18 1.15
N PRO A 137 1.20 20.60 2.35
CA PRO A 137 2.40 20.74 3.16
C PRO A 137 3.62 20.15 2.45
N TYR A 138 4.78 20.74 2.68
CA TYR A 138 6.04 20.18 2.20
C TYR A 138 6.29 18.81 2.82
N GLY A 139 6.79 17.87 2.01
CA GLY A 139 6.99 16.49 2.44
C GLY A 139 5.72 15.63 2.43
N ALA A 140 4.60 16.13 1.88
CA ALA A 140 3.43 15.31 1.63
C ALA A 140 3.78 14.14 0.68
N THR A 141 3.17 12.98 0.94
CA THR A 141 3.37 11.77 0.16
C THR A 141 2.29 11.66 -0.90
N GLY A 142 2.67 11.53 -2.16
CA GLY A 142 1.77 11.16 -3.24
C GLY A 142 1.65 9.64 -3.36
N LEU A 143 0.43 9.17 -3.56
CA LEU A 143 0.13 7.81 -3.98
C LEU A 143 -0.13 7.80 -5.49
N PHE A 144 0.66 7.03 -6.22
CA PHE A 144 0.66 6.98 -7.67
C PHE A 144 0.28 5.60 -8.18
N ARG A 145 -0.27 5.53 -9.39
CA ARG A 145 -0.46 4.28 -10.14
C ARG A 145 -0.09 4.52 -11.59
N GLY A 146 0.90 3.78 -12.08
CA GLY A 146 1.40 3.96 -13.46
C GLY A 146 1.86 5.39 -13.76
N GLY A 147 2.40 6.10 -12.75
CA GLY A 147 2.81 7.50 -12.87
C GLY A 147 1.70 8.53 -12.67
N ILE A 148 0.44 8.12 -12.59
CA ILE A 148 -0.70 9.02 -12.36
C ILE A 148 -0.90 9.18 -10.85
N LEU A 149 -0.96 10.42 -10.37
CA LEU A 149 -1.28 10.75 -8.97
C LEU A 149 -2.74 10.41 -8.67
N LEU A 150 -2.96 9.54 -7.69
CA LEU A 150 -4.29 9.14 -7.22
C LEU A 150 -4.74 9.92 -5.99
N GLU A 151 -3.87 10.01 -4.99
CA GLU A 151 -4.17 10.61 -3.70
C GLU A 151 -2.92 11.30 -3.15
N VAL A 152 -3.11 12.35 -2.35
CA VAL A 152 -2.04 12.93 -1.54
C VAL A 152 -2.35 12.70 -0.08
N LYS A 153 -1.39 12.09 0.60
CA LYS A 153 -1.41 11.79 2.02
C LYS A 153 -0.53 12.80 2.75
N PHE A 154 -1.11 13.42 3.76
CA PHE A 154 -0.41 14.25 4.72
C PHE A 154 -0.85 13.79 6.11
N GLY A 155 0.13 13.52 6.96
CA GLY A 155 -0.02 13.00 8.32
C GLY A 155 1.26 13.29 9.08
#